data_AF-A0A3N9U098-F1
#
_entry.id   AF-A0A3N9U098-F1
#
_cell.length_a   1.000
_cell.length_b   1.000
_cell.length_c   1.000
_cell.angle_alpha   90.00
_cell.angle_beta   90.00
_cell.angle_gamma   90.00
#
_symmetry.space_group_name_H-M   'P 1'
#
loop_
_entity.id
_entity.type
_entity.pdbx_description
1 polymer ?
#
loop_
_entity_poly.entity_id
_entity_poly.type
_entity_poly.pdbx_seq_one_letter_code
_entity_poly.pdbx_strand_id
1 'polypeptide(L)' 'MRCCTCSLRPPTFKRILGGCSNIVTGLGELRNKVGDAHGQGPRPVKPSPRHAEFAVNLAGTMAAFLIATLEVRKNP' A
#
# COMPACT_ATOMS: atom_id res chain seq x y z
N MET A 1 -7.23 -21.47 -10.28
CA MET A 1 -6.29 -21.00 -9.24
C MET A 1 -7.06 -20.62 -7.98
N ARG A 2 -7.27 -21.55 -7.04
CA ARG A 2 -7.81 -21.26 -5.71
C ARG A 2 -6.72 -21.65 -4.71
N CYS A 3 -6.05 -20.67 -4.12
CA CYS A 3 -5.13 -20.93 -3.02
C CYS A 3 -5.97 -21.40 -1.83
N CYS A 4 -5.78 -22.65 -1.39
CA CYS A 4 -6.48 -23.26 -0.26
C CYS A 4 -6.27 -22.52 1.07
N THR A 5 -5.37 -21.55 1.16
CA THR A 5 -5.05 -20.78 2.37
C THR A 5 -6.09 -19.70 2.74
N CYS A 6 -7.10 -19.44 1.90
CA CYS A 6 -8.07 -18.35 2.15
C CYS A 6 -9.18 -18.71 3.17
N SER A 7 -9.33 -19.99 3.55
CA SER A 7 -10.42 -20.45 4.43
C SER A 7 -10.14 -20.33 5.93
N LEU A 8 -8.87 -20.26 6.36
CA LEU A 8 -8.47 -20.34 7.79
C LEU A 8 -8.11 -19.00 8.44
N ARG A 9 -8.42 -17.88 7.78
CA ARG A 9 -7.98 -16.55 8.23
C ARG A 9 -9.10 -15.82 8.99
N PRO A 10 -8.84 -15.31 10.22
CA PRO A 10 -9.81 -14.55 10.99
C PRO A 10 -10.42 -13.40 10.16
N PRO A 11 -11.72 -13.08 10.32
CA PRO A 11 -12.37 -12.01 9.56
C PRO A 11 -11.71 -10.64 9.79
N THR A 12 -11.12 -10.44 10.97
CA THR A 12 -10.31 -9.27 11.32
C THR A 12 -9.11 -9.10 10.42
N PHE A 13 -8.40 -10.17 10.06
CA PHE A 13 -7.23 -10.09 9.19
C PHE A 13 -7.62 -9.76 7.74
N LYS A 14 -8.76 -10.26 7.24
CA LYS A 14 -9.28 -9.86 5.93
C LYS A 14 -9.59 -8.36 5.90
N ARG A 15 -10.14 -7.81 6.98
CA ARG A 15 -10.40 -6.37 7.13
C ARG A 15 -9.12 -5.54 7.18
N ILE A 16 -8.08 -6.00 7.90
CA ILE A 16 -6.77 -5.33 7.94
C ILE A 16 -6.16 -5.26 6.53
N LEU A 17 -6.15 -6.37 5.80
CA LEU A 17 -5.63 -6.39 4.42
C LEU A 17 -6.42 -5.48 3.47
N GLY A 18 -7.76 -5.43 3.63
CA GLY A 18 -8.59 -4.47 2.90
C GLY A 18 -8.20 -3.01 3.23
N GLY A 19 -7.92 -2.72 4.51
CA GLY A 19 -7.42 -1.42 4.95
C GLY A 19 -6.06 -1.06 4.31
N CYS A 20 -5.11 -1.99 4.28
CA CYS A 20 -3.82 -1.78 3.62
C CYS A 20 -3.97 -1.46 2.12
N SER A 21 -4.91 -2.14 1.43
CA SER A 21 -5.21 -1.84 0.03
C SER A 21 -5.68 -0.40 -0.16
N ASN A 22 -6.54 0.10 0.74
CA ASN A 22 -7.01 1.49 0.68
C ASN A 22 -5.89 2.50 0.94
N ILE A 23 -4.95 2.20 1.84
CA ILE A 23 -3.80 3.09 2.10
C ILE A 23 -2.92 3.22 0.85
N VAL A 24 -2.64 2.12 0.15
CA VAL A 24 -1.85 2.15 -1.10
C VAL A 24 -2.58 2.94 -2.19
N THR A 25 -3.89 2.76 -2.35
CA THR A 25 -4.71 3.56 -3.27
C THR A 25 -4.65 5.05 -2.94
N GLY A 26 -4.79 5.41 -1.66
CA GLY A 26 -4.71 6.80 -1.20
C GLY A 26 -3.33 7.44 -1.45
N LEU A 27 -2.24 6.67 -1.32
CA LEU A 27 -0.89 7.11 -1.70
C LEU A 27 -0.75 7.36 -3.21
N GLY A 28 -1.36 6.50 -4.04
CA GLY A 28 -1.41 6.70 -5.50
C GLY A 28 -2.16 7.97 -5.87
N GLU A 29 -3.29 8.25 -5.22
CA GLU A 29 -4.03 9.50 -5.39
C GLU A 29 -3.23 10.72 -4.93
N LEU A 30 -2.52 10.61 -3.80
CA LEU A 30 -1.65 11.68 -3.31
C LEU A 30 -0.54 11.99 -4.31
N ARG A 31 0.10 10.97 -4.89
CA ARG A 31 1.10 11.14 -5.96
C ARG A 31 0.49 11.80 -7.19
N ASN A 32 -0.76 11.47 -7.56
CA ASN A 32 -1.43 12.09 -8.70
C ASN A 32 -1.82 13.54 -8.42
N LYS A 33 -2.21 13.87 -7.19
CA LYS A 33 -2.62 15.22 -6.78
C LYS A 33 -1.45 16.16 -6.52
N VAL A 34 -0.33 15.65 -6.01
CA VAL A 34 0.91 16.43 -5.70
C VAL A 34 1.91 16.36 -6.87
N GLY A 35 1.76 15.38 -7.76
CA GLY A 35 2.56 15.25 -8.96
C GLY A 35 2.33 16.42 -9.91
N ASP A 36 3.43 16.91 -10.46
CA ASP A 36 3.52 18.09 -11.34
C ASP A 36 2.84 17.92 -12.72
N ALA A 37 2.10 16.81 -12.92
CA ALA A 37 1.44 16.48 -14.18
C ALA A 37 0.16 17.31 -14.45
N HIS A 38 -0.33 18.02 -13.44
CA HIS A 38 -1.28 19.12 -13.58
C HIS A 38 -0.76 20.25 -12.74
N GLY A 39 -0.56 21.44 -13.34
CA GLY A 39 -0.04 22.62 -12.67
C GLY A 39 -0.72 22.78 -11.31
N GLN A 40 0.07 22.62 -10.24
CA GLN A 40 -0.39 22.87 -8.90
C GLN A 40 -0.89 24.31 -8.92
N GLY A 41 -2.18 24.52 -8.64
CA GLY A 41 -2.78 25.85 -8.66
C GLY A 41 -2.07 26.83 -7.71
N PRO A 42 -2.65 28.01 -7.43
CA PRO A 42 -1.96 29.07 -6.69
C PRO A 42 -1.46 28.72 -5.27
N ARG A 43 -1.80 27.54 -4.73
CA ARG A 43 -1.27 27.00 -3.46
C ARG A 43 -0.78 25.56 -3.64
N PRO A 44 0.47 25.33 -4.07
CA PRO A 44 1.04 23.99 -4.12
C PRO A 44 1.15 23.39 -2.72
N VAL A 45 0.68 22.16 -2.56
CA VAL A 45 0.87 21.40 -1.31
C VAL A 45 2.32 20.96 -1.27
N LYS A 46 3.09 21.47 -0.30
CA LYS A 46 4.49 21.12 -0.12
C LYS A 46 4.59 19.96 0.89
N PRO A 47 4.77 18.70 0.46
CA PRO A 47 4.88 17.58 1.39
C PRO A 47 6.11 17.75 2.28
N SER A 48 5.91 17.70 3.60
CA SER A 48 7.01 17.69 4.58
C SER A 48 7.77 16.35 4.52
N PRO A 49 9.08 16.32 4.83
CA PRO A 49 9.91 15.10 4.82
C PRO A 49 9.32 13.91 5.60
N ARG A 50 8.60 14.18 6.71
CA ARG A 50 7.92 13.15 7.51
C ARG A 50 6.91 12.31 6.71
N HIS A 51 6.25 12.90 5.71
CA HIS A 51 5.29 12.17 4.89
C HIS A 51 6.00 11.25 3.88
N ALA A 52 7.18 11.65 3.41
CA ALA A 52 8.00 10.81 2.55
C ALA A 52 8.53 9.60 3.33
N GLU A 53 9.01 9.82 4.55
CA GLU A 53 9.47 8.74 5.44
C GLU A 53 8.35 7.73 5.74
N PHE A 54 7.16 8.22 6.10
CA PHE A 54 5.98 7.37 6.30
C PHE A 54 5.63 6.55 5.06
N ALA A 55 5.62 7.18 3.87
CA ALA A 55 5.30 6.52 2.61
C ALA A 55 6.31 5.41 2.25
N VAL A 56 7.61 5.66 2.45
CA VAL A 56 8.67 4.68 2.17
C VAL A 56 8.58 3.49 3.14
N ASN A 57 8.39 3.74 4.43
CA ASN A 57 8.25 2.68 5.42
C ASN A 57 7.03 1.79 5.14
N LEU A 58 5.91 2.40 4.74
CA LEU A 58 4.70 1.65 4.40
C LEU A 58 4.87 0.84 3.11
N ALA A 59 5.51 1.41 2.07
CA ALA A 59 5.81 0.70 0.84
C ALA A 59 6.74 -0.51 1.08
N GLY A 60 7.78 -0.33 1.91
CA GLY A 60 8.72 -1.38 2.27
C GLY A 60 8.05 -2.55 3.00
N THR A 61 7.23 -2.26 4.00
CA THR A 61 6.51 -3.29 4.77
C THR A 61 5.52 -4.06 3.89
N MET A 62 4.79 -3.40 3.00
CA MET A 62 3.88 -4.07 2.06
C MET A 62 4.61 -4.93 1.03
N ALA A 63 5.72 -4.44 0.46
CA ALA A 63 6.52 -5.21 -0.48
C ALA A 63 7.10 -6.48 0.17
N ALA A 64 7.68 -6.35 1.37
CA ALA A 64 8.20 -7.48 2.13
C ALA A 64 7.11 -8.51 2.45
N PHE A 65 5.93 -8.06 2.86
CA PHE A 65 4.79 -8.95 3.12
C PHE A 65 4.33 -9.72 1.88
N LEU A 66 4.26 -9.05 0.72
CA LEU A 66 3.87 -9.68 -0.54
C LEU A 66 4.90 -10.72 -1.00
N ILE A 67 6.19 -10.41 -0.89
CA ILE A 67 7.27 -11.36 -1.23
C ILE A 67 7.21 -12.59 -0.33
N ALA A 68 7.13 -12.39 1.00
CA ALA A 68 6.99 -13.50 1.93
C ALA A 68 5.76 -14.38 1.62
N THR A 69 4.65 -13.76 1.23
CA THR A 69 3.43 -14.48 0.82
C THR A 69 3.63 -15.27 -0.48
N LEU A 70 4.38 -14.72 -1.44
CA LEU A 70 4.71 -15.38 -2.71
C LEU A 70 5.65 -16.56 -2.51
N GLU A 71 6.64 -16.44 -1.65
CA GLU A 71 7.59 -17.52 -1.30
C GLU A 71 6.85 -18.72 -0.69
N VAL A 72 5.98 -18.47 0.29
CA VAL A 72 5.11 -19.49 0.90
C VAL A 72 4.19 -20.15 -0.13
N ARG A 73 3.78 -19.43 -1.18
CA ARG A 73 2.95 -19.98 -2.25
C ARG A 73 3.74 -20.80 -3.28
N LYS A 74 5.03 -20.47 -3.49
CA LYS A 74 5.89 -21.12 -4.49
C LYS A 74 6.41 -22.47 -4.01
N ASN A 75 6.69 -22.59 -2.70
CA ASN A 75 7.02 -23.85 -2.03
C ASN A 75 5.86 -24.26 -1.11
N PRO A 76 4.85 -25.00 -1.61
CA PRO A 76 3.82 -25.57 -0.75
C PRO A 76 4.38 -26.65 0.19
#